data_AF-A0AAZ3NSI0-F1
#
_entry.id   AF-A0AAZ3NSI0-F1
#
_cell.length_a   1.000
_cell.length_b   1.000
_cell.length_c   1.000
_cell.angle_alpha   90.00
_cell.angle_beta   90.00
_cell.angle_gamma   90.00
#
_symmetry.space_group_name_H-M   'P 1'
#
loop_
_entity.id
_entity.type
_entity.pdbx_description
1 polymer ?
#
loop_
_entity_poly.entity_id
_entity_poly.type
_entity_poly.pdbx_seq_one_letter_code
_entity_poly.pdbx_strand_id
1 'polypeptide(L)' 'MTFRLCKGYLTKKESDGVLHQMTWHPQSPDLTPIEMVVDELDRRVKDKQPTSPQHMWELLQDS' A
#
# COMPACT_ATOMS: atom_id res chain seq x y z
N MET A 1 -0.46 -21.88 -5.62
CA MET A 1 0.17 -22.40 -4.38
C MET A 1 1.51 -21.67 -4.21
N THR A 2 1.49 -20.43 -3.71
CA THR A 2 2.66 -19.51 -3.75
C THR A 2 2.91 -18.78 -2.44
N PHE A 3 2.13 -19.05 -1.38
CA PHE A 3 2.21 -18.32 -0.12
C PHE A 3 3.42 -18.70 0.77
N ARG A 4 4.11 -19.82 0.48
CA ARG A 4 5.22 -20.29 1.32
C ARG A 4 6.53 -19.54 1.10
N LEU A 5 6.71 -18.88 -0.04
CA LEU A 5 7.97 -18.19 -0.37
C LEU A 5 8.15 -16.86 0.38
N CYS A 6 7.07 -16.26 0.90
CA CYS A 6 7.13 -14.97 1.58
C CYS A 6 7.29 -15.06 3.11
N LYS A 7 7.12 -16.25 3.71
CA LYS A 7 7.18 -16.39 5.17
C LYS A 7 8.62 -16.16 5.65
N GLY A 8 8.83 -15.04 6.34
CA GLY A 8 10.16 -14.65 6.86
C GLY A 8 11.05 -13.89 5.88
N TYR A 9 10.56 -13.51 4.69
CA TYR A 9 11.36 -12.73 3.73
C TYR A 9 11.83 -11.39 4.33
N LEU A 10 10.93 -10.65 4.96
CA LEU A 10 11.25 -9.38 5.60
C LEU A 10 12.23 -9.55 6.76
N THR A 11 12.02 -10.56 7.60
CA THR A 11 12.93 -10.92 8.71
C THR A 11 14.34 -11.21 8.21
N LYS A 12 14.47 -11.98 7.12
CA LYS A 12 15.78 -12.26 6.50
C LYS A 12 16.44 -10.99 5.96
N LYS A 13 15.68 -10.14 5.27
CA LYS A 13 16.22 -8.88 4.74
C LYS A 13 16.69 -7.93 5.83
N GLU A 14 16.05 -7.97 6.99
CA GLU A 14 16.47 -7.24 8.17
C GLU A 14 17.71 -7.83 8.82
N SER A 15 17.80 -9.16 8.97
CA SER A 15 19.02 -9.81 9.47
C SER A 15 20.23 -9.59 8.56
N ASP A 16 19.99 -9.55 7.24
CA ASP A 16 21.00 -9.28 6.22
C ASP A 16 21.37 -7.78 6.15
N GLY A 17 20.70 -6.91 6.93
CA GLY A 17 20.93 -5.46 6.95
C GLY A 17 20.48 -4.72 5.69
N VAL A 18 19.69 -5.37 4.82
CA VAL A 18 19.23 -4.82 3.53
C VAL A 18 18.03 -3.88 3.71
N LEU A 19 17.22 -4.12 4.74
CA LEU A 19 16.12 -3.22 5.13
C LEU A 19 16.03 -3.15 6.65
N HIS A 20 15.37 -2.11 7.16
CA HIS A 20 14.95 -2.05 8.55
C HIS A 20 13.43 -2.13 8.61
N GLN A 21 12.88 -3.06 9.38
CA GLN A 21 11.44 -3.11 9.58
C GLN A 21 11.06 -2.02 10.57
N MET A 22 10.21 -1.10 10.14
CA MET A 22 9.60 -0.15 11.04
C MET A 22 8.62 -0.91 11.95
N THR A 23 8.79 -0.78 13.26
CA THR A 23 7.84 -1.34 14.23
C THR A 23 6.61 -0.45 14.26
N TRP A 24 5.49 -0.96 13.77
CA TRP A 24 4.21 -0.26 13.80
C TRP A 24 3.29 -0.86 14.86
N HIS A 25 2.54 0.00 15.56
CA HIS A 25 1.58 -0.46 16.55
C HIS A 25 0.37 -1.10 15.85
N PRO A 26 -0.10 -2.31 16.26
CA PRO A 26 -1.19 -3.01 15.59
C PRO A 26 -2.52 -2.24 15.54
N GLN A 27 -2.70 -1.27 16.44
CA GLN A 27 -3.93 -0.48 16.57
C GLN A 27 -3.83 0.90 15.92
N SER A 28 -2.76 1.19 15.16
CA SER A 28 -2.55 2.51 14.56
C SER A 28 -2.38 2.44 13.04
N PRO A 29 -3.36 1.92 12.30
CA PRO A 29 -3.35 2.02 10.84
C PRO A 29 -3.34 3.47 10.38
N ASP A 30 -4.05 4.35 11.11
CA ASP A 30 -4.12 5.81 10.92
C ASP A 30 -2.76 6.52 11.07
N LEU A 31 -1.75 5.87 11.65
CA LEU A 31 -0.39 6.41 11.74
C LEU A 31 0.51 5.99 10.58
N THR A 32 0.00 5.16 9.65
CA THR A 32 0.77 4.83 8.46
C THR A 32 0.56 5.92 7.41
N PRO A 33 1.63 6.53 6.87
CA PRO A 33 1.50 7.56 5.83
C PRO A 33 0.75 7.10 4.58
N ILE A 34 0.61 5.77 4.38
CA ILE A 34 -0.11 5.22 3.24
C ILE A 34 -1.63 5.40 3.37
N GLU A 35 -2.22 5.36 4.56
CA GLU A 35 -3.67 5.61 4.71
C GLU A 35 -4.03 7.03 4.23
N MET A 36 -3.19 8.02 4.55
CA MET A 36 -3.38 9.40 4.06
C MET A 36 -3.34 9.49 2.53
N VAL A 37 -2.46 8.72 1.89
CA VAL A 37 -2.35 8.67 0.42
C VAL A 37 -3.56 7.97 -0.17
N VAL A 38 -4.04 6.88 0.44
CA VAL A 38 -5.23 6.15 0.03
C VAL A 38 -6.47 7.04 0.11
N ASP A 39 -6.65 7.78 1.22
CA ASP A 39 -7.78 8.69 1.41
C ASP A 39 -7.80 9.80 0.35
N GLU A 40 -6.66 10.43 0.08
CA GLU A 40 -6.56 11.48 -0.93
C GLU A 40 -6.76 10.94 -2.35
N LEU A 41 -6.24 9.75 -2.64
CA LEU A 41 -6.41 9.07 -3.93
C LEU A 41 -7.88 8.72 -4.17
N ASP A 42 -8.56 8.16 -3.17
CA ASP A 42 -9.99 7.85 -3.23
C ASP A 42 -10.83 9.11 -3.47
N ARG A 43 -10.52 10.21 -2.77
CA ARG A 43 -11.17 11.51 -2.99
C ARG A 43 -11.04 11.99 -4.43
N ARG A 44 -9.82 11.94 -5.00
CA ARG A 44 -9.54 12.37 -6.38
C ARG A 44 -10.21 11.50 -7.42
N VAL A 45 -10.20 10.17 -7.23
CA VAL A 45 -10.86 9.23 -8.14
C VAL A 45 -12.38 9.45 -8.11
N LYS A 46 -12.97 9.63 -6.93
CA LYS A 46 -14.42 9.90 -6.79
C LYS A 46 -14.85 11.19 -7.48
N ASP A 47 -14.04 12.25 -7.40
CA ASP A 47 -14.29 13.53 -8.08
C ASP A 47 -14.39 13.37 -9.61
N LYS A 48 -13.54 12.49 -10.18
CA LYS A 48 -13.50 12.20 -11.62
C LYS A 48 -14.60 11.23 -12.11
N GLN A 49 -15.35 10.59 -11.20
CA GLN A 49 -16.44 9.66 -11.48
C GLN A 49 -16.10 8.57 -12.52
N PRO A 50 -15.26 7.58 -12.17
CA PRO A 50 -14.88 6.52 -13.10
C PRO A 50 -16.10 5.76 -13.62
N THR A 51 -16.10 5.51 -14.92
CA THR A 51 -17.21 4.86 -15.65
C THR A 51 -16.93 3.40 -15.97
N SER A 52 -15.69 2.96 -15.83
CA SER A 52 -15.26 1.58 -16.05
C SER A 52 -14.02 1.24 -15.20
N PRO A 53 -13.72 -0.05 -14.99
CA PRO A 53 -12.50 -0.47 -14.30
C PRO A 53 -11.21 0.03 -14.99
N GLN A 54 -11.20 0.11 -16.31
CA GLN A 54 -10.05 0.63 -17.07
C GLN A 54 -9.88 2.14 -16.85
N HIS A 55 -10.96 2.91 -16.94
CA HIS A 55 -10.93 4.34 -16.66
C HIS A 55 -10.51 4.61 -15.21
N MET A 56 -11.00 3.82 -14.24
CA MET A 56 -10.54 3.88 -12.85
C MET A 56 -9.03 3.62 -12.74
N TRP A 57 -8.50 2.63 -13.46
CA TRP A 57 -7.07 2.32 -13.46
C TRP A 57 -6.21 3.46 -14.03
N GLU A 58 -6.65 4.07 -15.12
CA GLU A 58 -6.00 5.25 -15.71
C GLU A 58 -5.97 6.43 -14.72
N LEU A 59 -7.08 6.70 -14.02
CA LEU A 59 -7.17 7.76 -13.02
C LEU A 59 -6.25 7.53 -11.81
N LEU A 60 -6.07 6.28 -11.41
CA LEU A 60 -5.16 5.91 -10.32
C LEU A 60 -3.68 6.14 -10.69
N GLN A 61 -3.33 6.11 -11.98
CA GLN A 61 -1.96 6.32 -12.47
C GLN A 61 -1.63 7.78 -12.80
N ASP A 62 -2.64 8.60 -13.07
CA ASP A 62 -2.53 10.04 -13.36
C ASP A 62 -2.32 10.90 -12.10
N SER A 63 -2.43 10.30 -10.90
CA SER A 63 -2.37 10.98 -9.60
C SER A 63 -0.96 11.20 -9.03
#